data_AF-A0A8C4ZAN7-F1
#
_entry.id   AF-A0A8C4ZAN7-F1
#
_cell.length_a   1.000
_cell.length_b   1.000
_cell.length_c   1.000
_cell.angle_alpha   90.00
_cell.angle_beta   90.00
_cell.angle_gamma   90.00
#
_symmetry.space_group_name_H-M   'P 1'
#
loop_
_entity.id
_entity.type
_entity.pdbx_description
1 polymer ?
#
loop_
_entity_poly.entity_id
_entity_poly.type
_entity_poly.pdbx_seq_one_letter_code
_entity_poly.pdbx_strand_id
1 'polypeptide(L)'
;MHAINPEFPLSLPLSLCKQSPVDIETSHMIFDPFLTPLRVNTGGPGGTMYNTGKHVSLRPDKAHLVNISGGPLGYSYRLEEVRLHFGSEDYQGSEHLLNGQGFPGEVQLIHYNQDLYANYSEAVRSPHGIAVLSENPNIFLNRMLNRDTITRINYKHDAFLLMGLNMGDLYPDTTRYITYEGSVTIPPCYETATWILINKPIYITQMQMHSLRLLSQHEPYKIFLSMSDNTRPTQPLLQRCIRTNIQFSKQGPHCPNNRAVRPQYRGEQGPHCPNNRAVRPQYRGEQGPHCPNNRAVRPQYRGEQGPHCPNNRAVRPQYRGEQGPHCPNNRAVRPQYRGEQGPHCPNNRAVRPQYRGEQGPHCPNNRAVRPQYRGEQGPHCPNNRAVRSWTGGEGEVVGRVGRCPNKVGK
;
A
#
# COMPACT_ATOMS: atom_id res chain seq x y z
N MET A 1 19.48 -20.87 4.73
CA MET A 1 19.90 -21.13 3.34
C MET A 1 18.73 -20.70 2.46
N HIS A 2 18.84 -19.55 1.79
CA HIS A 2 17.81 -19.09 0.87
C HIS A 2 17.77 -20.05 -0.32
N ALA A 3 16.62 -20.70 -0.54
CA ALA A 3 16.40 -21.48 -1.74
C ALA A 3 16.32 -20.50 -2.92
N ILE A 4 17.42 -20.35 -3.65
CA ILE A 4 17.43 -19.69 -4.95
C ILE A 4 16.49 -20.51 -5.83
N ASN A 5 15.44 -19.88 -6.38
CA ASN A 5 14.52 -20.52 -7.29
C ASN A 5 15.33 -21.08 -8.49
N PRO A 6 15.43 -22.42 -8.67
CA PRO A 6 16.38 -23.05 -9.57
C PRO A 6 16.11 -22.79 -11.06
N GLU A 7 15.02 -22.09 -11.40
CA GLU A 7 14.65 -21.75 -12.78
C GLU A 7 15.30 -20.46 -13.31
N PHE A 8 15.98 -19.68 -12.46
CA PHE A 8 16.62 -18.44 -12.88
C PHE A 8 18.16 -18.57 -12.83
N PRO A 9 18.85 -18.70 -13.97
CA PRO A 9 20.31 -18.71 -13.99
C PRO A 9 20.86 -17.34 -13.55
N LEU A 10 21.94 -17.35 -12.76
CA LEU A 10 22.63 -16.17 -12.21
C LEU A 10 23.26 -15.26 -13.28
N SER A 11 23.25 -15.66 -14.55
CA SER A 11 23.74 -14.83 -15.66
C SER A 11 22.86 -15.05 -16.88
N LEU A 12 22.20 -13.97 -17.32
CA LEU A 12 21.50 -13.91 -18.60
C LEU A 12 22.50 -13.45 -19.67
N PRO A 13 22.40 -13.98 -20.91
CA PRO A 13 23.29 -13.57 -22.00
C PRO A 13 23.18 -12.06 -22.28
N LEU A 14 24.30 -11.47 -22.73
CA LEU A 14 24.54 -10.05 -23.03
C LEU A 14 23.54 -9.39 -24.03
N SER A 15 22.48 -10.09 -24.46
CA SER A 15 21.46 -9.61 -25.39
C SER A 15 20.13 -9.19 -24.74
N LEU A 16 19.92 -9.47 -23.44
CA LEU A 16 18.68 -9.10 -22.74
C LEU A 16 18.85 -7.74 -22.03
N CYS A 17 18.17 -6.71 -22.52
CA CYS A 17 18.36 -5.32 -22.09
C CYS A 17 17.17 -4.72 -21.35
N LYS A 18 16.05 -5.46 -21.23
CA LYS A 18 14.79 -4.99 -20.64
C LYS A 18 14.19 -6.01 -19.68
N GLN A 19 15.00 -6.71 -18.89
CA GLN A 19 14.49 -7.69 -17.93
C GLN A 19 13.75 -7.06 -16.75
N SER A 20 12.73 -7.76 -16.26
CA SER A 20 11.93 -7.38 -15.08
C SER A 20 12.01 -8.48 -14.00
N PRO A 21 11.70 -8.20 -12.72
CA PRO A 21 11.31 -6.89 -12.17
C PRO A 21 12.51 -5.95 -12.00
N VAL A 22 12.27 -4.70 -11.61
CA VAL A 22 13.31 -3.71 -11.33
C VAL A 22 13.08 -3.05 -9.96
N ASP A 23 14.13 -2.45 -9.41
CA ASP A 23 13.98 -1.50 -8.31
C ASP A 23 13.55 -0.13 -8.86
N ILE A 24 12.45 0.38 -8.33
CA ILE A 24 11.83 1.62 -8.77
C ILE A 24 12.36 2.75 -7.89
N GLU A 25 13.37 3.45 -8.39
CA GLU A 25 13.93 4.63 -7.74
C GLU A 25 13.09 5.87 -8.05
N THR A 26 12.35 6.34 -7.05
CA THR A 26 11.43 7.49 -7.14
C THR A 26 12.10 8.79 -7.58
N SER A 27 13.40 8.97 -7.30
CA SER A 27 14.20 10.12 -7.75
C SER A 27 14.48 10.14 -9.25
N HIS A 28 14.40 9.00 -9.93
CA HIS A 28 14.71 8.85 -11.36
C HIS A 28 13.46 8.72 -12.23
N MET A 29 12.26 8.83 -11.63
CA MET A 29 11.01 8.83 -12.37
C MET A 29 10.83 10.11 -13.19
N ILE A 30 10.39 9.94 -14.43
CA ILE A 30 10.07 11.06 -15.32
C ILE A 30 8.56 11.29 -15.27
N PHE A 31 8.16 12.47 -14.80
CA PHE A 31 6.77 12.88 -14.88
C PHE A 31 6.37 13.09 -16.35
N ASP A 32 5.32 12.41 -16.75
CA ASP A 32 4.78 12.47 -18.09
C ASP A 32 3.29 12.89 -18.05
N PRO A 33 2.98 14.14 -18.46
CA PRO A 33 1.62 14.65 -18.42
C PRO A 33 0.70 14.05 -19.51
N PHE A 34 1.24 13.33 -20.49
CA PHE A 34 0.48 12.73 -21.59
C PHE A 34 0.03 11.29 -21.29
N LEU A 35 0.48 10.72 -20.18
CA LEU A 35 -0.04 9.45 -19.68
C LEU A 35 -1.50 9.61 -19.25
N THR A 36 -2.41 9.11 -20.09
CA THR A 36 -3.85 9.17 -19.87
C THR A 36 -4.29 8.22 -18.74
N PRO A 37 -5.51 8.34 -18.18
CA PRO A 37 -6.04 7.34 -17.29
C PRO A 37 -6.19 5.98 -17.99
N LEU A 38 -5.94 4.88 -17.26
CA LEU A 38 -6.32 3.54 -17.71
C LEU A 38 -7.83 3.44 -17.77
N ARG A 39 -8.31 2.77 -18.81
CA ARG A 39 -9.73 2.49 -19.03
C ARG A 39 -9.92 1.00 -18.97
N VAL A 40 -10.89 0.58 -18.17
CA VAL A 40 -11.22 -0.83 -17.98
C VAL A 40 -12.62 -1.06 -18.50
N ASN A 41 -12.76 -1.96 -19.46
CA ASN A 41 -14.04 -2.44 -19.95
C ASN A 41 -14.29 -3.79 -19.30
N THR A 42 -15.28 -3.82 -18.40
CA THR A 42 -15.53 -4.96 -17.52
C THR A 42 -16.74 -5.75 -17.98
N GLY A 43 -16.64 -7.06 -17.83
CA GLY A 43 -17.75 -7.99 -17.87
C GLY A 43 -17.34 -9.28 -17.19
N GLY A 44 -18.18 -9.80 -16.28
CA GLY A 44 -18.17 -11.22 -15.89
C GLY A 44 -18.10 -11.58 -14.43
N PRO A 45 -18.97 -12.51 -13.95
CA PRO A 45 -18.82 -13.11 -12.65
C PRO A 45 -17.76 -14.21 -12.64
N GLY A 46 -16.71 -14.03 -11.83
CA GLY A 46 -15.87 -15.11 -11.34
C GLY A 46 -14.78 -15.60 -12.27
N GLY A 47 -14.06 -16.61 -11.78
CA GLY A 47 -12.92 -17.23 -12.45
C GLY A 47 -12.44 -18.44 -11.66
N THR A 48 -11.53 -19.22 -12.22
CA THR A 48 -10.99 -20.41 -11.55
C THR A 48 -9.62 -20.10 -10.97
N MET A 49 -9.50 -20.30 -9.66
CA MET A 49 -8.22 -20.26 -8.95
C MET A 49 -7.52 -21.61 -9.09
N TYR A 50 -6.20 -21.58 -9.25
CA TYR A 50 -5.35 -22.75 -9.39
C TYR A 50 -4.13 -22.60 -8.50
N ASN A 51 -3.75 -23.70 -7.88
CA ASN A 51 -2.39 -23.88 -7.40
C ASN A 51 -1.57 -24.59 -8.49
N THR A 52 -0.67 -23.85 -9.13
CA THR A 52 0.16 -24.37 -10.23
C THR A 52 1.35 -25.20 -9.73
N GLY A 53 1.60 -25.22 -8.41
CA GLY A 53 2.82 -25.71 -7.78
C GLY A 53 3.95 -24.68 -7.77
N LYS A 54 3.79 -23.51 -8.39
CA LYS A 54 4.78 -22.43 -8.42
C LYS A 54 4.20 -21.10 -7.93
N HIS A 55 2.97 -20.84 -8.30
CA HIS A 55 2.23 -19.63 -7.94
C HIS A 55 0.72 -19.90 -7.90
N VAL A 56 -0.01 -19.01 -7.23
CA VAL A 56 -1.47 -18.97 -7.31
C VAL A 56 -1.85 -18.23 -8.58
N SER A 57 -2.71 -18.86 -9.38
CA SER A 57 -3.20 -18.33 -10.66
C SER A 57 -4.73 -18.25 -10.61
N LEU A 58 -5.31 -17.09 -10.90
CA LEU A 58 -6.74 -16.93 -11.14
C LEU A 58 -6.95 -16.62 -12.61
N ARG A 59 -7.73 -17.45 -13.30
CA ARG A 59 -8.06 -17.26 -14.71
C ARG A 59 -9.52 -16.87 -14.85
N PRO A 60 -9.84 -15.76 -15.55
CA PRO A 60 -11.21 -15.34 -15.76
C PRO A 60 -11.96 -16.33 -16.65
N ASP A 61 -13.28 -16.38 -16.50
CA ASP A 61 -14.15 -17.15 -17.40
C ASP A 61 -14.09 -16.56 -18.82
N LYS A 62 -13.91 -17.42 -19.83
CA LYS A 62 -13.84 -17.02 -21.24
C LYS A 62 -15.14 -16.42 -21.77
N ALA A 63 -16.28 -16.70 -21.12
CA ALA A 63 -17.56 -16.11 -21.49
C ALA A 63 -17.62 -14.59 -21.25
N HIS A 64 -16.75 -14.06 -20.39
CA HIS A 64 -16.81 -12.68 -19.97
C HIS A 64 -15.44 -12.02 -20.04
N LEU A 65 -15.30 -11.15 -21.04
CA LEU A 65 -14.02 -10.58 -21.42
C LEU A 65 -13.77 -9.29 -20.64
N VAL A 66 -12.55 -9.17 -20.11
CA VAL A 66 -12.10 -7.99 -19.38
C VAL A 66 -10.92 -7.41 -20.14
N ASN A 67 -11.05 -6.16 -20.59
CA ASN A 67 -10.02 -5.51 -21.36
C ASN A 67 -9.62 -4.18 -20.71
N ILE A 68 -8.33 -3.84 -20.84
CA ILE A 68 -7.77 -2.54 -20.48
C ILE A 68 -7.27 -1.80 -21.70
N SER A 69 -7.31 -0.47 -21.66
CA SER A 69 -6.79 0.41 -22.71
C SER A 69 -6.39 1.76 -22.12
N GLY A 70 -5.76 2.62 -22.93
CA GLY A 70 -5.28 3.92 -22.48
C GLY A 70 -4.03 3.81 -21.60
N GLY A 71 -3.75 4.86 -20.85
CA GLY A 71 -2.48 4.96 -20.14
C GLY A 71 -1.27 4.94 -21.08
N PRO A 72 -0.28 4.04 -20.87
CA PRO A 72 0.83 3.86 -21.79
C PRO A 72 0.48 2.96 -23.00
N LEU A 73 -0.72 2.38 -23.03
CA LEU A 73 -1.11 1.36 -24.00
C LEU A 73 -1.69 2.00 -25.27
N GLY A 74 -1.14 1.64 -26.43
CA GLY A 74 -1.66 2.04 -27.75
C GLY A 74 -2.76 1.14 -28.29
N TYR A 75 -2.99 -0.01 -27.66
CA TYR A 75 -3.97 -1.03 -28.04
C TYR A 75 -4.85 -1.38 -26.84
N SER A 76 -5.92 -2.12 -27.08
CA SER A 76 -6.65 -2.79 -26.01
C SER A 76 -5.91 -4.09 -25.62
N TYR A 77 -5.93 -4.45 -24.34
CA TYR A 77 -5.30 -5.65 -23.81
C TYR A 77 -6.28 -6.46 -22.96
N ARG A 78 -6.36 -7.77 -23.17
CA ARG A 78 -7.34 -8.67 -22.55
C ARG A 78 -6.70 -9.43 -21.41
N LEU A 79 -7.38 -9.44 -20.26
CA LEU A 79 -6.95 -10.17 -19.07
C LEU A 79 -6.90 -11.67 -19.36
N GLU A 80 -5.74 -12.28 -19.11
CA GLU A 80 -5.50 -13.72 -19.25
C GLU A 80 -5.36 -14.39 -17.88
N GLU A 81 -4.60 -13.78 -16.97
CA GLU A 81 -4.24 -14.38 -15.69
C GLU A 81 -4.03 -13.30 -14.63
N VAL A 82 -4.54 -13.56 -13.42
CA VAL A 82 -4.13 -12.86 -12.19
C VAL A 82 -3.19 -13.78 -11.43
N ARG A 83 -1.99 -13.30 -11.12
CA ARG A 83 -0.94 -14.06 -10.46
C ARG A 83 -0.55 -13.44 -9.13
N LEU A 84 -0.30 -14.29 -8.13
CA LEU A 84 0.19 -13.85 -6.82
C LEU A 84 1.64 -14.27 -6.61
N HIS A 85 2.45 -13.29 -6.21
CA HIS A 85 3.78 -13.47 -5.63
C HIS A 85 3.73 -13.09 -4.15
N PHE A 86 4.35 -13.88 -3.29
CA PHE A 86 4.37 -13.62 -1.85
C PHE A 86 5.59 -14.24 -1.18
N GLY A 87 6.09 -13.58 -0.14
CA GLY A 87 7.26 -14.01 0.59
C GLY A 87 6.93 -14.78 1.85
N SER A 88 7.93 -15.46 2.39
CA SER A 88 7.88 -16.12 3.69
C SER A 88 7.82 -15.11 4.86
N GLU A 89 8.31 -13.89 4.64
CA GLU A 89 8.39 -12.81 5.64
C GLU A 89 7.62 -11.56 5.18
N ASP A 90 7.33 -10.63 6.09
CA ASP A 90 6.48 -9.46 5.79
C ASP A 90 7.21 -8.33 5.03
N TYR A 91 8.55 -8.40 4.93
CA TYR A 91 9.39 -7.41 4.25
C TYR A 91 9.90 -7.87 2.88
N GLN A 92 9.47 -9.06 2.42
CA GLN A 92 9.84 -9.63 1.13
C GLN A 92 8.64 -10.35 0.49
N GLY A 93 8.62 -10.46 -0.84
CA GLY A 93 7.53 -11.15 -1.55
C GLY A 93 6.99 -10.42 -2.77
N SER A 94 7.17 -9.11 -2.85
CA SER A 94 7.03 -8.40 -4.12
C SER A 94 8.22 -8.68 -5.03
N GLU A 95 7.97 -8.70 -6.33
CA GLU A 95 9.01 -8.80 -7.34
C GLU A 95 9.66 -7.42 -7.54
N HIS A 96 8.84 -6.37 -7.64
CA HIS A 96 9.30 -5.00 -7.68
C HIS A 96 9.72 -4.51 -6.30
N LEU A 97 10.75 -3.68 -6.28
CA LEU A 97 11.16 -2.91 -5.12
C LEU A 97 10.85 -1.43 -5.35
N LEU A 98 10.66 -0.68 -4.27
CA LEU A 98 10.51 0.76 -4.30
C LEU A 98 11.61 1.39 -3.43
N ASN A 99 12.56 2.08 -4.06
CA ASN A 99 13.77 2.60 -3.40
C ASN A 99 14.48 1.52 -2.54
N GLY A 100 14.62 0.31 -3.08
CA GLY A 100 15.24 -0.84 -2.42
C GLY A 100 14.35 -1.58 -1.41
N GLN A 101 13.10 -1.13 -1.18
CA GLN A 101 12.19 -1.76 -0.24
C GLN A 101 11.19 -2.69 -0.93
N GLY A 102 11.09 -3.92 -0.44
CA GLY A 102 10.09 -4.91 -0.86
C GLY A 102 8.82 -4.87 -0.01
N PHE A 103 7.77 -5.50 -0.53
CA PHE A 103 6.47 -5.70 0.11
C PHE A 103 6.22 -7.19 0.37
N PRO A 104 5.29 -7.57 1.26
CA PRO A 104 4.99 -8.98 1.57
C PRO A 104 4.50 -9.81 0.38
N GLY A 105 4.00 -9.15 -0.68
CA GLY A 105 3.53 -9.79 -1.90
C GLY A 105 3.21 -8.79 -2.99
N GLU A 106 2.99 -9.31 -4.19
CA GLU A 106 2.64 -8.56 -5.40
C GLU A 106 1.59 -9.32 -6.20
N VAL A 107 0.58 -8.61 -6.70
CA VAL A 107 -0.48 -9.15 -7.54
C VAL A 107 -0.28 -8.64 -8.95
N GLN A 108 -0.16 -9.55 -9.91
CA GLN A 108 0.10 -9.23 -11.31
C GLN A 108 -1.10 -9.65 -12.17
N LEU A 109 -1.75 -8.69 -12.81
CA LEU A 109 -2.79 -8.92 -13.80
C LEU A 109 -2.12 -8.89 -15.18
N ILE A 110 -2.03 -10.06 -15.79
CA ILE A 110 -1.35 -10.29 -17.06
C ILE A 110 -2.38 -10.21 -18.16
N HIS A 111 -2.14 -9.31 -19.10
CA HIS A 111 -2.99 -9.09 -20.26
C HIS A 111 -2.22 -9.31 -21.55
N TYR A 112 -2.90 -9.79 -22.59
CA TYR A 112 -2.33 -9.86 -23.94
C TYR A 112 -3.01 -8.87 -24.88
N ASN A 113 -2.26 -8.38 -25.86
CA ASN A 113 -2.79 -7.49 -26.89
C ASN A 113 -3.71 -8.27 -27.84
N GLN A 114 -5.02 -8.19 -27.60
CA GLN A 114 -6.02 -8.89 -28.42
C GLN A 114 -6.34 -8.17 -29.73
N ASP A 115 -5.83 -6.95 -29.93
CA ASP A 115 -6.01 -6.23 -31.21
C ASP A 115 -5.00 -6.74 -32.24
N LEU A 116 -3.81 -7.17 -31.81
CA LEU A 116 -2.74 -7.65 -32.69
C LEU A 116 -2.61 -9.17 -32.76
N TYR A 117 -2.97 -9.90 -31.68
CA TYR A 117 -2.69 -11.33 -31.58
C TYR A 117 -3.94 -12.13 -31.21
N ALA A 118 -4.03 -13.35 -31.73
CA ALA A 118 -5.20 -14.20 -31.54
C ALA A 118 -5.31 -14.75 -30.10
N ASN A 119 -4.18 -14.89 -29.41
CA ASN A 119 -4.11 -15.47 -28.07
C ASN A 119 -2.82 -15.06 -27.34
N TYR A 120 -2.79 -15.32 -26.03
CA TYR A 120 -1.65 -15.06 -25.16
C TYR A 120 -0.34 -15.74 -25.63
N SER A 121 -0.42 -16.96 -26.17
CA SER A 121 0.78 -17.75 -26.52
C SER A 121 1.55 -17.16 -27.71
N GLU A 122 0.84 -16.53 -28.64
CA GLU A 122 1.42 -15.75 -29.74
C GLU A 122 1.91 -14.39 -29.24
N ALA A 123 1.08 -13.69 -28.45
CA ALA A 123 1.37 -12.36 -27.94
C ALA A 123 2.62 -12.32 -27.06
N VAL A 124 2.80 -13.27 -26.14
CA VAL A 124 3.92 -13.28 -25.18
C VAL A 124 5.29 -13.29 -25.86
N ARG A 125 5.38 -13.78 -27.10
CA ARG A 125 6.62 -13.87 -27.89
C ARG A 125 6.81 -12.69 -28.83
N SER A 126 5.86 -11.76 -28.86
CA SER A 126 5.75 -10.75 -29.90
C SER A 126 5.78 -9.33 -29.31
N PRO A 127 6.32 -8.34 -30.05
CA PRO A 127 6.39 -6.95 -29.58
C PRO A 127 5.02 -6.40 -29.18
N HIS A 128 4.99 -5.58 -28.13
CA HIS A 128 3.75 -5.00 -27.57
C HIS A 128 2.69 -6.07 -27.22
N GLY A 129 3.12 -7.30 -26.99
CA GLY A 129 2.22 -8.42 -26.80
C GLY A 129 1.61 -8.48 -25.41
N ILE A 130 2.31 -8.00 -24.38
CA ILE A 130 1.89 -8.15 -22.99
C ILE A 130 1.79 -6.80 -22.29
N ALA A 131 0.76 -6.63 -21.48
CA ALA A 131 0.67 -5.59 -20.46
C ALA A 131 0.52 -6.25 -19.09
N VAL A 132 1.37 -5.87 -18.13
CA VAL A 132 1.28 -6.36 -16.75
C VAL A 132 0.91 -5.21 -15.84
N LEU A 133 -0.27 -5.33 -15.24
CA LEU A 133 -0.77 -4.39 -14.25
C LEU A 133 -0.50 -4.98 -12.86
N SER A 134 0.39 -4.35 -12.10
CA SER A 134 0.68 -4.75 -10.72
C SER A 134 -0.21 -3.96 -9.78
N GLU A 135 -1.10 -4.66 -9.07
CA GLU A 135 -2.33 -4.06 -8.60
C GLU A 135 -2.76 -4.35 -7.13
N ASN A 136 -3.65 -3.48 -6.63
CA ASN A 136 -4.42 -3.45 -5.40
C ASN A 136 -5.97 -3.35 -5.53
N PRO A 137 -6.73 -4.46 -5.43
CA PRO A 137 -8.16 -4.40 -5.13
C PRO A 137 -8.50 -4.97 -3.74
N ASN A 138 -8.94 -4.08 -2.84
CA ASN A 138 -9.21 -4.42 -1.43
C ASN A 138 -10.39 -5.41 -1.28
N ILE A 139 -11.49 -5.25 -2.03
CA ILE A 139 -12.68 -6.12 -1.87
C ILE A 139 -12.48 -7.47 -2.57
N PHE A 140 -12.00 -7.46 -3.82
CA PHE A 140 -11.78 -8.68 -4.59
C PHE A 140 -10.75 -9.60 -3.89
N LEU A 141 -9.60 -9.04 -3.50
CA LEU A 141 -8.58 -9.82 -2.80
C LEU A 141 -9.04 -10.29 -1.44
N ASN A 142 -9.85 -9.52 -0.70
CA ASN A 142 -10.36 -9.98 0.59
C ASN A 142 -11.16 -11.29 0.45
N ARG A 143 -11.91 -11.45 -0.63
CA ARG A 143 -12.65 -12.69 -0.91
C ARG A 143 -11.79 -13.79 -1.51
N MET A 144 -10.90 -13.44 -2.45
CA MET A 144 -9.95 -14.38 -3.05
C MET A 144 -9.00 -14.98 -2.00
N LEU A 145 -8.51 -14.14 -1.09
CA LEU A 145 -7.58 -14.49 -0.02
C LEU A 145 -8.28 -14.94 1.27
N ASN A 146 -9.62 -15.02 1.26
CA ASN A 146 -10.36 -15.57 2.40
C ASN A 146 -9.85 -17.01 2.66
N ARG A 147 -9.69 -17.37 3.93
CA ARG A 147 -9.27 -18.70 4.37
C ARG A 147 -10.09 -19.82 3.70
N ASP A 148 -11.41 -19.67 3.60
CA ASP A 148 -12.30 -20.69 3.00
C ASP A 148 -12.11 -20.85 1.49
N THR A 149 -11.53 -19.83 0.85
CA THR A 149 -11.16 -19.85 -0.58
C THR A 149 -9.76 -20.44 -0.75
N ILE A 150 -8.77 -19.91 -0.02
CA ILE A 150 -7.36 -20.31 -0.14
C ILE A 150 -7.15 -21.77 0.24
N THR A 151 -7.85 -22.26 1.26
CA THR A 151 -7.71 -23.66 1.70
C THR A 151 -8.22 -24.69 0.68
N ARG A 152 -8.94 -24.25 -0.37
CA ARG A 152 -9.39 -25.13 -1.47
C ARG A 152 -8.33 -25.34 -2.55
N ILE A 153 -7.22 -24.62 -2.48
CA ILE A 153 -6.10 -24.74 -3.43
C ILE A 153 -4.77 -25.03 -2.72
N ASN A 154 -4.80 -25.81 -1.63
CA ASN A 154 -3.64 -26.05 -0.77
C ASN A 154 -2.47 -26.72 -1.49
N TYR A 155 -2.73 -27.60 -2.44
CA TYR A 155 -1.71 -28.43 -3.09
C TYR A 155 -1.65 -28.19 -4.59
N LYS A 156 -0.50 -28.53 -5.18
CA LYS A 156 -0.30 -28.45 -6.62
C LYS A 156 -1.42 -29.19 -7.37
N HIS A 157 -1.90 -28.58 -8.45
CA HIS A 157 -3.00 -29.03 -9.31
C HIS A 157 -4.40 -28.87 -8.74
N ASP A 158 -4.56 -28.39 -7.50
CA ASP A 158 -5.86 -28.00 -6.99
C ASP A 158 -6.43 -26.84 -7.80
N ALA A 159 -7.75 -26.88 -8.00
CA ALA A 159 -8.51 -25.86 -8.70
C ALA A 159 -9.82 -25.56 -7.96
N PHE A 160 -10.18 -24.28 -7.89
CA PHE A 160 -11.42 -23.84 -7.24
C PHE A 160 -12.12 -22.75 -8.05
N LEU A 161 -13.38 -22.99 -8.40
CA LEU A 161 -14.22 -22.00 -9.08
C LEU A 161 -14.71 -20.94 -8.10
N LEU A 162 -14.24 -19.71 -8.28
CA LEU A 162 -14.60 -18.56 -7.47
C LEU A 162 -15.76 -17.81 -8.14
N MET A 163 -16.98 -18.00 -7.63
CA MET A 163 -18.20 -17.40 -8.21
C MET A 163 -18.59 -16.08 -7.54
N GLY A 164 -19.36 -15.26 -8.25
CA GLY A 164 -20.01 -14.06 -7.70
C GLY A 164 -19.07 -12.89 -7.40
N LEU A 165 -17.92 -12.84 -8.07
CA LEU A 165 -17.00 -11.70 -8.05
C LEU A 165 -17.04 -10.96 -9.38
N ASN A 166 -17.05 -9.64 -9.35
CA ASN A 166 -16.89 -8.85 -10.56
C ASN A 166 -15.39 -8.68 -10.84
N MET A 167 -14.93 -9.15 -12.00
CA MET A 167 -13.54 -8.96 -12.41
C MET A 167 -13.17 -7.49 -12.61
N GLY A 168 -14.16 -6.59 -12.76
CA GLY A 168 -13.93 -5.15 -12.72
C GLY A 168 -13.44 -4.63 -11.38
N ASP A 169 -13.82 -5.29 -10.27
CA ASP A 169 -13.37 -4.93 -8.94
C ASP A 169 -11.90 -5.29 -8.71
N LEU A 170 -11.26 -5.98 -9.68
CA LEU A 170 -9.82 -6.19 -9.67
C LEU A 170 -9.04 -4.92 -9.95
N TYR A 171 -9.65 -3.91 -10.59
CA TYR A 171 -9.00 -2.69 -11.06
C TYR A 171 -9.17 -1.52 -10.09
N PRO A 172 -8.25 -0.54 -10.03
CA PRO A 172 -8.18 0.33 -8.89
C PRO A 172 -8.87 1.64 -9.26
N ASP A 173 -9.52 2.27 -8.28
CA ASP A 173 -10.17 3.57 -8.49
C ASP A 173 -9.16 4.73 -8.71
N THR A 174 -7.84 4.45 -8.67
CA THR A 174 -6.81 5.45 -8.92
C THR A 174 -6.42 5.49 -10.39
N THR A 175 -6.23 6.72 -10.88
CA THR A 175 -5.68 6.97 -12.20
C THR A 175 -4.15 7.01 -12.20
N ARG A 176 -3.51 6.92 -11.02
CA ARG A 176 -2.07 7.14 -10.85
C ARG A 176 -1.26 5.85 -10.89
N TYR A 177 -0.24 5.85 -11.74
CA TYR A 177 0.62 4.70 -11.93
C TYR A 177 2.02 5.10 -12.39
N ILE A 178 2.92 4.12 -12.31
CA ILE A 178 4.27 4.14 -12.83
C ILE A 178 4.33 3.14 -13.99
N THR A 179 5.10 3.42 -15.03
CA THR A 179 5.18 2.52 -16.19
C THR A 179 6.57 2.48 -16.81
N TYR A 180 6.94 1.31 -17.31
CA TYR A 180 8.19 1.07 -18.02
C TYR A 180 8.07 -0.14 -18.94
N GLU A 181 8.95 -0.23 -19.94
CA GLU A 181 9.06 -1.38 -20.85
C GLU A 181 9.98 -2.45 -20.24
N GLY A 182 9.51 -3.69 -20.20
CA GLY A 182 10.18 -4.77 -19.47
C GLY A 182 9.95 -6.16 -20.07
N SER A 183 10.12 -7.16 -19.22
CA SER A 183 9.91 -8.56 -19.56
C SER A 183 8.80 -9.17 -18.73
N VAL A 184 8.27 -10.32 -19.15
CA VAL A 184 7.59 -11.22 -18.20
C VAL A 184 8.60 -11.74 -17.17
N THR A 185 8.15 -12.02 -15.95
CA THR A 185 9.01 -12.46 -14.83
C THR A 185 9.08 -13.98 -14.68
N ILE A 186 8.41 -14.72 -15.57
CA ILE A 186 8.48 -16.17 -15.64
C ILE A 186 9.27 -16.60 -16.88
N PRO A 187 10.08 -17.67 -16.79
CA PRO A 187 10.77 -18.23 -17.94
C PRO A 187 9.83 -18.45 -19.13
N PRO A 188 10.25 -18.09 -20.36
CA PRO A 188 11.62 -17.72 -20.74
C PRO A 188 11.92 -16.19 -20.68
N CYS A 189 11.14 -15.41 -19.93
CA CYS A 189 11.43 -13.99 -19.67
C CYS A 189 11.44 -13.09 -20.92
N TYR A 190 10.50 -13.29 -21.84
CA TYR A 190 10.35 -12.48 -23.06
C TYR A 190 10.20 -10.98 -22.74
N GLU A 191 10.95 -10.14 -23.46
CA GLU A 191 10.99 -8.67 -23.33
C GLU A 191 9.85 -7.99 -24.11
N THR A 192 8.62 -8.41 -23.81
CA THR A 192 7.40 -8.04 -24.56
C THR A 192 6.35 -7.35 -23.68
N ALA A 193 6.72 -7.01 -22.43
CA ALA A 193 5.79 -6.55 -21.40
C ALA A 193 5.89 -5.04 -21.17
N THR A 194 4.78 -4.33 -21.31
CA THR A 194 4.62 -2.99 -20.75
C THR A 194 4.13 -3.11 -19.30
N TRP A 195 4.96 -2.69 -18.34
CA TRP A 195 4.62 -2.73 -16.92
C TRP A 195 3.84 -1.48 -16.51
N ILE A 196 2.83 -1.68 -15.68
CA ILE A 196 2.01 -0.63 -15.09
C ILE A 196 1.88 -0.93 -13.60
N LEU A 197 2.54 -0.12 -12.76
CA LEU A 197 2.54 -0.28 -11.30
C LEU A 197 1.61 0.76 -10.70
N ILE A 198 0.53 0.30 -10.06
CA ILE A 198 -0.47 1.18 -9.45
C ILE A 198 0.06 1.80 -8.17
N ASN A 199 -0.05 3.13 -8.05
CA ASN A 199 0.46 3.88 -6.88
C ASN A 199 -0.54 3.91 -5.72
N LYS A 200 -0.95 2.73 -5.24
CA LYS A 200 -1.79 2.56 -4.04
C LYS A 200 -1.53 1.17 -3.43
N PRO A 201 -0.96 1.05 -2.22
CA PRO A 201 -0.62 -0.26 -1.62
C PRO A 201 -1.84 -1.01 -1.08
N ILE A 202 -1.86 -2.34 -1.25
CA ILE A 202 -2.92 -3.22 -0.70
C ILE A 202 -2.71 -3.41 0.78
N TYR A 203 -3.80 -3.36 1.53
CA TYR A 203 -3.81 -3.85 2.90
C TYR A 203 -4.39 -5.25 2.92
N ILE A 204 -3.57 -6.20 3.36
CA ILE A 204 -3.97 -7.58 3.62
C ILE A 204 -3.71 -7.87 5.10
N THR A 205 -4.56 -8.70 5.67
CA THR A 205 -4.42 -9.12 7.07
C THR A 205 -3.29 -10.13 7.22
N GLN A 206 -2.70 -10.20 8.41
CA GLN A 206 -1.68 -11.20 8.73
C GLN A 206 -2.21 -12.64 8.57
N MET A 207 -3.50 -12.86 8.83
CA MET A 207 -4.15 -14.16 8.63
C MET A 207 -4.23 -14.56 7.15
N GLN A 208 -4.55 -13.62 6.26
CA GLN A 208 -4.54 -13.87 4.81
C GLN A 208 -3.13 -14.22 4.32
N MET A 209 -2.11 -13.46 4.75
CA MET A 209 -0.72 -13.76 4.42
C MET A 209 -0.26 -15.11 4.97
N HIS A 210 -0.62 -15.43 6.21
CA HIS A 210 -0.32 -16.74 6.79
C HIS A 210 -0.96 -17.87 5.97
N SER A 211 -2.21 -17.70 5.52
CA SER A 211 -2.89 -18.70 4.70
C SER A 211 -2.20 -18.92 3.36
N LEU A 212 -1.70 -17.86 2.71
CA LEU A 212 -0.90 -17.98 1.48
C LEU A 212 0.40 -18.77 1.70
N ARG A 213 1.09 -18.50 2.82
CA ARG A 213 2.35 -19.19 3.17
C ARG A 213 2.19 -20.68 3.47
N LEU A 214 0.95 -21.14 3.69
CA LEU A 214 0.61 -22.56 3.88
C LEU A 214 0.30 -23.31 2.57
N LEU A 215 0.32 -22.63 1.43
CA LEU A 215 0.17 -23.29 0.13
C LEU A 215 1.42 -24.10 -0.21
N SER A 216 1.22 -25.32 -0.73
CA SER A 216 2.29 -26.25 -1.08
C SER A 216 2.59 -26.21 -2.58
N GLN A 217 3.88 -26.26 -2.92
CA GLN A 217 4.38 -26.48 -4.28
C GLN A 217 4.17 -27.92 -4.75
N HIS A 218 3.96 -28.84 -3.81
CA HIS A 218 3.81 -30.26 -4.06
C HIS A 218 2.38 -30.74 -3.88
N GLU A 219 2.11 -31.92 -4.42
CA GLU A 219 0.91 -32.72 -4.16
C GLU A 219 0.88 -33.26 -2.71
N PRO A 220 -0.30 -33.63 -2.17
CA PRO A 220 -0.45 -33.94 -0.74
C PRO A 220 0.33 -35.14 -0.22
N TYR A 221 0.76 -36.04 -1.11
CA TYR A 221 1.51 -37.25 -0.76
C TYR A 221 3.05 -37.05 -0.74
N LYS A 222 3.53 -35.83 -1.04
CA LYS A 222 4.95 -35.47 -1.00
C LYS A 222 5.24 -34.59 0.22
N ILE A 223 6.52 -34.47 0.57
CA ILE A 223 6.98 -33.58 1.64
C ILE A 223 6.51 -32.15 1.33
N PHE A 224 5.90 -31.52 2.33
CA PHE A 224 5.44 -30.14 2.23
C PHE A 224 6.60 -29.21 1.86
N LEU A 225 6.41 -28.45 0.78
CA LEU A 225 7.32 -27.39 0.37
C LEU A 225 6.47 -26.14 0.16
N SER A 226 6.68 -25.11 0.98
CA SER A 226 5.89 -23.88 0.89
C SER A 226 6.07 -23.21 -0.47
N MET A 227 4.98 -22.66 -1.02
CA MET A 227 4.96 -21.83 -2.23
C MET A 227 5.49 -20.41 -1.99
N SER A 228 5.79 -20.02 -0.75
CA SER A 228 6.39 -18.72 -0.46
C SER A 228 7.73 -18.52 -1.17
N ASP A 229 8.12 -17.26 -1.33
CA ASP A 229 9.36 -16.84 -2.01
C ASP A 229 9.35 -17.22 -3.50
N ASN A 230 8.16 -17.24 -4.11
CA ASN A 230 7.93 -17.48 -5.53
C ASN A 230 8.18 -16.24 -6.39
N THR A 231 9.23 -15.49 -6.07
CA THR A 231 9.59 -14.22 -6.71
C THR A 231 10.86 -14.34 -7.54
N ARG A 232 10.94 -13.59 -8.64
CA ARG A 232 12.18 -13.34 -9.36
C ARG A 232 12.96 -12.17 -8.73
N PRO A 233 14.29 -12.26 -8.57
CA PRO A 233 15.11 -11.14 -8.11
C PRO A 233 15.07 -9.94 -9.06
N THR A 234 15.28 -8.73 -8.53
CA THR A 234 15.38 -7.52 -9.33
C THR A 234 16.51 -7.58 -10.36
N GLN A 235 16.24 -6.99 -11.50
CA GLN A 235 17.12 -6.94 -12.66
C GLN A 235 17.59 -5.48 -12.86
N PRO A 236 18.77 -5.27 -13.46
CA PRO A 236 19.27 -3.92 -13.71
C PRO A 236 18.32 -3.09 -14.58
N LEU A 237 18.08 -1.83 -14.21
CA LEU A 237 17.24 -0.93 -14.99
C LEU A 237 17.86 -0.59 -16.36
N LEU A 238 19.19 -0.50 -16.43
CA LEU A 238 19.96 -0.10 -17.61
C LEU A 238 19.49 1.26 -18.17
N GLN A 239 19.34 1.41 -19.48
CA GLN A 239 18.96 2.67 -20.13
C GLN A 239 17.44 2.91 -20.19
N ARG A 240 16.63 2.08 -19.51
CA ARG A 240 15.18 2.23 -19.52
C ARG A 240 14.75 3.43 -18.70
N CYS A 241 13.79 4.18 -19.22
CA CYS A 241 13.16 5.28 -18.50
C CYS A 241 11.91 4.77 -17.78
N ILE A 242 11.77 5.14 -16.51
CA ILE A 242 10.55 4.94 -15.74
C ILE A 242 9.71 6.21 -15.86
N ARG A 243 8.50 6.09 -16.42
CA ARG A 243 7.55 7.21 -16.58
C ARG A 243 6.45 7.12 -15.54
N THR A 244 5.86 8.25 -15.18
CA THR A 244 4.73 8.29 -14.25
C THR A 244 3.84 9.50 -14.52
N ASN A 245 2.54 9.35 -14.30
CA ASN A 245 1.60 10.47 -14.30
C ASN A 245 1.45 11.13 -12.91
N ILE A 246 2.32 10.77 -11.95
CA ILE A 246 2.34 11.33 -10.60
C ILE A 246 3.25 12.54 -10.59
N GLN A 247 2.69 13.72 -10.31
CA GLN A 247 3.47 14.94 -10.25
C GLN A 247 4.08 15.15 -8.86
N PHE A 248 5.22 14.51 -8.59
CA PHE A 248 5.95 14.68 -7.32
C PHE A 248 6.45 16.11 -7.07
N SER A 249 6.49 16.96 -8.11
CA SER A 249 6.98 18.35 -8.05
C SER A 249 5.95 19.38 -7.55
N LYS A 250 4.67 19.02 -7.38
CA LYS A 250 3.67 19.90 -6.75
C LYS A 250 3.68 19.74 -5.23
N GLN A 251 4.80 20.08 -4.61
CA GLN A 251 4.84 20.29 -3.16
C GLN A 251 3.83 21.39 -2.80
N GLY A 252 3.02 21.17 -1.76
CA GLY A 252 2.14 22.20 -1.25
C GLY A 252 2.93 23.46 -0.86
N PRO A 253 2.27 24.64 -0.72
CA PRO A 253 2.95 25.91 -0.48
C PRO A 253 4.06 25.82 0.56
N HIS A 254 5.29 26.18 0.18
CA HIS A 254 6.42 26.19 1.10
C HIS A 254 6.48 27.54 1.85
N CYS A 255 6.30 27.52 3.17
CA CYS A 255 6.10 28.72 3.98
C CYS A 255 7.05 28.83 5.19
N PRO A 256 8.38 29.01 4.99
CA PRO A 256 9.35 29.06 6.08
C PRO A 256 9.42 30.43 6.78
N ASN A 257 9.77 30.44 8.08
CA ASN A 257 10.27 31.62 8.82
C ASN A 257 9.31 32.81 8.95
N ASN A 258 8.00 32.59 8.96
CA ASN A 258 7.00 33.65 9.11
C ASN A 258 6.51 33.83 10.55
N ARG A 259 6.00 35.03 10.83
CA ARG A 259 5.31 35.34 12.10
C ARG A 259 3.98 34.60 12.22
N ALA A 260 3.22 34.47 11.14
CA ALA A 260 1.98 33.71 11.09
C ALA A 260 1.65 33.31 9.65
N VAL A 261 1.21 32.07 9.41
CA VAL A 261 0.77 31.61 8.08
C VAL A 261 -0.56 30.87 8.15
N ARG A 262 -1.41 31.12 7.16
CA ARG A 262 -2.71 30.47 6.97
C ARG A 262 -2.88 30.02 5.52
N PRO A 263 -2.09 29.05 5.04
CA PRO A 263 -2.22 28.59 3.67
C PRO A 263 -3.58 27.92 3.49
N GLN A 264 -4.32 28.36 2.47
CA GLN A 264 -5.51 27.69 1.96
C GLN A 264 -5.09 27.02 0.66
N TYR A 265 -5.21 25.70 0.58
CA TYR A 265 -4.77 24.96 -0.60
C TYR A 265 -5.62 23.71 -0.80
N ARG A 266 -5.73 23.28 -2.07
CA ARG A 266 -6.35 22.03 -2.49
C ARG A 266 -5.39 21.39 -3.48
N GLY A 267 -4.91 20.19 -3.17
CA GLY A 267 -3.89 19.51 -3.96
C GLY A 267 -3.57 18.12 -3.42
N GLU A 268 -2.44 17.56 -3.84
CA GLU A 268 -2.01 16.20 -3.46
C GLU A 268 -1.17 16.21 -2.18
N GLN A 269 -0.20 17.13 -2.09
CA GLN A 269 0.62 17.36 -0.92
C GLN A 269 0.17 18.58 -0.11
N GLY A 270 0.05 18.40 1.20
CA GLY A 270 -0.18 19.50 2.13
C GLY A 270 1.00 20.48 2.19
N PRO A 271 0.78 21.73 2.62
CA PRO A 271 1.83 22.76 2.69
C PRO A 271 2.98 22.38 3.62
N HIS A 272 4.21 22.76 3.23
CA HIS A 272 5.42 22.60 4.04
C HIS A 272 5.78 23.91 4.75
N CYS A 273 5.56 23.96 6.06
CA CYS A 273 5.62 25.21 6.82
C CYS A 273 6.52 25.12 8.08
N PRO A 274 7.85 25.21 7.90
CA PRO A 274 8.81 25.13 9.00
C PRO A 274 9.05 26.48 9.70
N ASN A 275 9.44 26.43 10.97
CA ASN A 275 10.06 27.56 11.71
C ASN A 275 9.19 28.83 11.86
N ASN A 276 7.87 28.67 11.93
CA ASN A 276 6.94 29.79 12.10
C ASN A 276 6.50 29.98 13.55
N ARG A 277 6.11 31.20 13.91
CA ARG A 277 5.51 31.48 15.23
C ARG A 277 4.05 30.98 15.33
N ALA A 278 3.30 30.92 14.23
CA ALA A 278 1.96 30.35 14.18
C ALA A 278 1.60 29.81 12.78
N VAL A 279 1.03 28.61 12.69
CA VAL A 279 0.64 27.97 11.43
C VAL A 279 -0.80 27.44 11.55
N ARG A 280 -1.68 27.83 10.62
CA ARG A 280 -3.07 27.33 10.54
C ARG A 280 -3.44 26.96 9.09
N PRO A 281 -2.94 25.83 8.57
CA PRO A 281 -3.27 25.40 7.23
C PRO A 281 -4.72 24.93 7.19
N GLN A 282 -5.43 25.32 6.13
CA GLN A 282 -6.74 24.79 5.76
C GLN A 282 -6.56 24.05 4.44
N TYR A 283 -6.80 22.74 4.47
CA TYR A 283 -6.44 21.87 3.35
C TYR A 283 -7.46 20.75 3.12
N ARG A 284 -7.56 20.30 1.87
CA ARG A 284 -8.31 19.12 1.43
C ARG A 284 -7.50 18.43 0.34
N GLY A 285 -7.16 17.16 0.52
CA GLY A 285 -6.28 16.41 -0.38
C GLY A 285 -5.94 15.03 0.18
N GLU A 286 -4.88 14.39 -0.31
CA GLU A 286 -4.47 13.05 0.11
C GLU A 286 -3.47 13.08 1.26
N GLN A 287 -2.39 13.86 1.14
CA GLN A 287 -1.35 13.97 2.17
C GLN A 287 -1.51 15.22 3.04
N GLY A 288 -1.57 15.05 4.36
CA GLY A 288 -1.67 16.16 5.31
C GLY A 288 -0.43 17.08 5.32
N PRO A 289 -0.54 18.31 5.86
CA PRO A 289 0.56 19.28 5.89
C PRO A 289 1.75 18.84 6.74
N HIS A 290 2.96 19.22 6.31
CA HIS A 290 4.21 19.04 7.03
C HIS A 290 4.60 20.34 7.76
N CYS A 291 4.51 20.38 9.09
CA CYS A 291 4.71 21.62 9.87
C CYS A 291 5.71 21.42 11.04
N PRO A 292 7.02 21.39 10.76
CA PRO A 292 8.04 21.18 11.79
C PRO A 292 8.47 22.48 12.49
N ASN A 293 8.94 22.38 13.74
CA ASN A 293 9.68 23.45 14.46
C ASN A 293 8.91 24.77 14.67
N ASN A 294 7.59 24.72 14.83
CA ASN A 294 6.76 25.91 15.04
C ASN A 294 6.40 26.13 16.52
N ARG A 295 6.10 27.38 16.89
CA ARG A 295 5.61 27.69 18.25
C ARG A 295 4.14 27.28 18.45
N ALA A 296 3.32 27.30 17.40
CA ALA A 296 1.93 26.84 17.46
C ALA A 296 1.42 26.38 16.07
N VAL A 297 0.84 25.17 16.00
CA VAL A 297 0.26 24.61 14.76
C VAL A 297 -1.19 24.20 15.02
N ARG A 298 -2.11 24.62 14.15
CA ARG A 298 -3.53 24.21 14.18
C ARG A 298 -4.03 23.88 12.77
N PRO A 299 -3.68 22.71 12.22
CA PRO A 299 -4.17 22.31 10.91
C PRO A 299 -5.65 21.94 10.98
N GLN A 300 -6.41 22.37 9.97
CA GLN A 300 -7.77 21.95 9.70
C GLN A 300 -7.77 21.19 8.37
N TYR A 301 -8.13 19.91 8.41
CA TYR A 301 -7.91 19.01 7.28
C TYR A 301 -9.01 17.96 7.11
N ARG A 302 -9.24 17.54 5.86
CA ARG A 302 -10.05 16.38 5.46
C ARG A 302 -9.35 15.66 4.31
N GLY A 303 -9.07 14.36 4.45
CA GLY A 303 -8.34 13.58 3.45
C GLY A 303 -7.95 12.19 3.93
N GLU A 304 -6.98 11.54 3.28
CA GLU A 304 -6.58 10.15 3.59
C GLU A 304 -5.51 10.09 4.69
N GLN A 305 -4.40 10.85 4.56
CA GLN A 305 -3.30 10.87 5.53
C GLN A 305 -3.29 12.12 6.41
N GLY A 306 -3.27 11.94 7.73
CA GLY A 306 -3.22 13.03 8.70
C GLY A 306 -1.94 13.89 8.64
N PRO A 307 -1.95 15.10 9.23
CA PRO A 307 -0.79 16.00 9.22
C PRO A 307 0.42 15.46 9.99
N HIS A 308 1.63 15.77 9.49
CA HIS A 308 2.91 15.47 10.14
C HIS A 308 3.49 16.73 10.79
N CYS A 309 3.51 16.77 12.13
CA CYS A 309 3.85 17.98 12.89
C CYS A 309 4.89 17.70 14.00
N PRO A 310 6.19 17.55 13.66
CA PRO A 310 7.24 17.26 14.64
C PRO A 310 7.79 18.53 15.32
N ASN A 311 8.32 18.38 16.53
CA ASN A 311 9.17 19.38 17.22
C ASN A 311 8.53 20.75 17.48
N ASN A 312 7.21 20.81 17.70
CA ASN A 312 6.49 22.05 17.98
C ASN A 312 6.22 22.28 19.48
N ARG A 313 6.04 23.55 19.86
CA ARG A 313 5.64 23.89 21.25
C ARG A 313 4.17 23.58 21.54
N ALA A 314 3.28 23.66 20.55
CA ALA A 314 1.87 23.32 20.71
C ALA A 314 1.24 22.90 19.36
N VAL A 315 0.57 21.75 19.33
CA VAL A 315 -0.10 21.20 18.13
C VAL A 315 -1.55 20.86 18.46
N ARG A 316 -2.50 21.36 17.66
CA ARG A 316 -3.94 21.09 17.80
C ARG A 316 -4.58 20.78 16.44
N PRO A 317 -4.37 19.58 15.89
CA PRO A 317 -4.95 19.19 14.62
C PRO A 317 -6.44 18.90 14.78
N GLN A 318 -7.24 19.39 13.82
CA GLN A 318 -8.64 19.05 13.64
C GLN A 318 -8.78 18.31 12.31
N TYR A 319 -9.19 17.05 12.37
CA TYR A 319 -9.10 16.15 11.22
C TYR A 319 -10.26 15.16 11.12
N ARG A 320 -10.60 14.79 9.88
CA ARG A 320 -11.51 13.70 9.51
C ARG A 320 -10.95 12.95 8.30
N GLY A 321 -10.74 11.63 8.40
CA GLY A 321 -10.14 10.83 7.33
C GLY A 321 -9.78 9.42 7.75
N GLU A 322 -8.90 8.74 7.01
CA GLU A 322 -8.53 7.33 7.25
C GLU A 322 -7.40 7.20 8.28
N GLN A 323 -6.26 7.88 8.05
CA GLN A 323 -5.09 7.82 8.95
C GLN A 323 -4.96 9.06 9.83
N GLY A 324 -4.87 8.87 11.14
CA GLY A 324 -4.71 9.95 12.12
C GLY A 324 -3.39 10.75 12.01
N PRO A 325 -3.29 11.93 12.65
CA PRO A 325 -2.10 12.77 12.60
C PRO A 325 -0.87 12.13 13.27
N HIS A 326 0.32 12.36 12.69
CA HIS A 326 1.61 11.94 13.25
C HIS A 326 2.35 13.15 13.87
N CYS A 327 2.43 13.20 15.20
CA CYS A 327 2.91 14.37 15.95
C CYS A 327 3.99 14.01 17.00
N PRO A 328 5.25 13.79 16.59
CA PRO A 328 6.32 13.41 17.51
C PRO A 328 7.01 14.62 18.16
N ASN A 329 7.61 14.42 19.35
CA ASN A 329 8.56 15.35 19.97
C ASN A 329 8.04 16.77 20.28
N ASN A 330 6.74 16.91 20.59
CA ASN A 330 6.12 18.20 20.90
C ASN A 330 6.00 18.44 22.41
N ARG A 331 5.94 19.73 22.82
CA ARG A 331 5.67 20.09 24.22
C ARG A 331 4.20 19.87 24.62
N ALA A 332 3.25 20.03 23.69
CA ALA A 332 1.83 19.76 23.95
C ALA A 332 1.08 19.41 22.65
N VAL A 333 0.35 18.30 22.65
CA VAL A 333 -0.47 17.85 21.50
C VAL A 333 -1.91 17.62 21.96
N ARG A 334 -2.88 18.17 21.22
CA ARG A 334 -4.32 17.92 21.45
C ARG A 334 -5.03 17.65 20.13
N PRO A 335 -4.92 16.43 19.59
CA PRO A 335 -5.62 16.07 18.36
C PRO A 335 -7.12 15.88 18.62
N GLN A 336 -7.93 16.40 17.71
CA GLN A 336 -9.37 16.15 17.61
C GLN A 336 -9.64 15.42 16.30
N TYR A 337 -10.09 14.18 16.38
CA TYR A 337 -10.13 13.28 15.22
C TYR A 337 -11.36 12.37 15.19
N ARG A 338 -11.82 12.08 13.96
CA ARG A 338 -12.82 11.06 13.63
C ARG A 338 -12.38 10.30 12.37
N GLY A 339 -12.24 8.99 12.45
CA GLY A 339 -11.75 8.17 11.33
C GLY A 339 -11.28 6.78 11.72
N GLU A 340 -10.68 6.01 10.80
CA GLU A 340 -10.36 4.58 11.00
C GLU A 340 -9.17 4.35 11.92
N GLN A 341 -8.01 4.96 11.64
CA GLN A 341 -6.79 4.82 12.43
C GLN A 341 -6.52 6.03 13.33
N GLY A 342 -6.40 5.83 14.64
CA GLY A 342 -6.12 6.87 15.63
C GLY A 342 -4.79 7.61 15.45
N PRO A 343 -4.59 8.78 16.11
CA PRO A 343 -3.36 9.57 16.00
C PRO A 343 -2.13 8.84 16.56
N HIS A 344 -0.98 9.02 15.92
CA HIS A 344 0.33 8.54 16.38
C HIS A 344 1.15 9.69 17.00
N CYS A 345 1.33 9.71 18.32
CA CYS A 345 1.94 10.83 19.04
C CYS A 345 3.03 10.38 20.02
N PRO A 346 4.25 10.04 19.54
CA PRO A 346 5.33 9.58 20.40
C PRO A 346 6.15 10.73 21.01
N ASN A 347 6.81 10.48 22.15
CA ASN A 347 7.88 11.33 22.70
C ASN A 347 7.47 12.78 23.06
N ASN A 348 6.22 13.03 23.42
CA ASN A 348 5.73 14.36 23.79
C ASN A 348 5.73 14.60 25.31
N ARG A 349 5.78 15.87 25.71
CA ARG A 349 5.65 16.24 27.14
C ARG A 349 4.20 16.10 27.66
N ALA A 350 3.20 16.35 26.81
CA ALA A 350 1.80 16.20 27.16
C ALA A 350 0.93 15.92 25.92
N VAL A 351 0.12 14.86 25.95
CA VAL A 351 -0.82 14.50 24.87
C VAL A 351 -2.23 14.35 25.43
N ARG A 352 -3.22 14.97 24.78
CA ARG A 352 -4.65 14.80 25.12
C ARG A 352 -5.45 14.53 23.84
N PRO A 353 -5.46 13.29 23.34
CA PRO A 353 -6.24 12.96 22.15
C PRO A 353 -7.73 12.88 22.48
N GLN A 354 -8.55 13.44 21.59
CA GLN A 354 -9.99 13.28 21.56
C GLN A 354 -10.35 12.56 20.26
N TYR A 355 -10.81 11.31 20.36
CA TYR A 355 -10.97 10.44 19.20
C TYR A 355 -12.25 9.61 19.23
N ARG A 356 -12.84 9.41 18.05
CA ARG A 356 -13.94 8.50 17.78
C ARG A 356 -13.67 7.71 16.49
N GLY A 357 -13.62 6.38 16.55
CA GLY A 357 -13.36 5.53 15.39
C GLY A 357 -12.95 4.10 15.76
N GLU A 358 -12.38 3.34 14.83
CA GLU A 358 -12.12 1.90 15.00
C GLU A 358 -10.85 1.59 15.81
N GLN A 359 -9.71 2.19 15.44
CA GLN A 359 -8.42 1.95 16.10
C GLN A 359 -8.00 3.12 17.00
N GLY A 360 -7.88 2.87 18.31
CA GLY A 360 -7.49 3.87 19.30
C GLY A 360 -6.13 4.57 19.05
N PRO A 361 -5.87 5.71 19.70
CA PRO A 361 -4.62 6.46 19.51
C PRO A 361 -3.39 5.68 19.98
N HIS A 362 -2.28 5.75 19.22
CA HIS A 362 -0.98 5.18 19.56
C HIS A 362 -0.03 6.25 20.09
N CYS A 363 0.19 6.31 21.41
CA CYS A 363 0.96 7.40 22.04
C CYS A 363 2.06 6.87 22.99
N PRO A 364 3.19 6.37 22.47
CA PRO A 364 4.26 5.82 23.28
C PRO A 364 5.21 6.91 23.83
N ASN A 365 5.92 6.61 24.93
CA ASN A 365 7.09 7.38 25.41
C ASN A 365 6.82 8.86 25.79
N ASN A 366 5.60 9.20 26.21
CA ASN A 366 5.24 10.56 26.63
C ASN A 366 5.37 10.77 28.15
N ARG A 367 5.58 12.01 28.57
CA ARG A 367 5.59 12.36 30.01
C ARG A 367 4.20 12.35 30.63
N ALA A 368 3.16 12.70 29.87
CA ALA A 368 1.77 12.66 30.34
C ALA A 368 0.80 12.44 29.17
N VAL A 369 -0.12 11.48 29.31
CA VAL A 369 -1.17 11.20 28.31
C VAL A 369 -2.54 11.19 28.99
N ARG A 370 -3.52 11.88 28.40
CA ARG A 370 -4.91 11.86 28.86
C ARG A 370 -5.85 11.60 27.67
N PRO A 371 -6.03 10.34 27.25
CA PRO A 371 -6.88 10.01 26.11
C PRO A 371 -8.37 10.09 26.49
N GLN A 372 -9.16 10.62 25.56
CA GLN A 372 -10.61 10.51 25.52
C GLN A 372 -10.98 9.77 24.24
N TYR A 373 -11.58 8.60 24.39
CA TYR A 373 -11.83 7.68 23.29
C TYR A 373 -13.25 7.11 23.32
N ARG A 374 -13.81 6.87 22.14
CA ARG A 374 -15.04 6.12 21.93
C ARG A 374 -14.93 5.28 20.64
N GLY A 375 -14.86 3.97 20.76
CA GLY A 375 -14.73 3.04 19.64
C GLY A 375 -14.31 1.63 20.07
N GLU A 376 -13.98 0.77 19.09
CA GLU A 376 -13.77 -0.67 19.29
C GLU A 376 -12.41 -1.01 19.93
N GLN A 377 -11.29 -0.55 19.35
CA GLN A 377 -9.96 -0.83 19.93
C GLN A 377 -9.47 0.31 20.81
N GLY A 378 -9.17 0.03 22.09
CA GLY A 378 -8.70 1.03 23.05
C GLY A 378 -7.37 1.72 22.69
N PRO A 379 -7.02 2.82 23.36
CA PRO A 379 -5.75 3.53 23.14
C PRO A 379 -4.52 2.68 23.53
N HIS A 380 -3.52 2.58 22.64
CA HIS A 380 -2.23 1.91 22.92
C HIS A 380 -1.16 2.94 23.32
N CYS A 381 -0.78 2.95 24.60
CA CYS A 381 0.02 4.03 25.19
C CYS A 381 1.17 3.50 26.08
N PRO A 382 2.14 2.75 25.51
CA PRO A 382 3.23 2.17 26.29
C PRO A 382 4.27 3.21 26.74
N ASN A 383 5.05 2.88 27.78
CA ASN A 383 6.23 3.64 28.21
C ASN A 383 5.97 5.12 28.58
N ASN A 384 4.75 5.45 29.02
CA ASN A 384 4.39 6.79 29.46
C ASN A 384 4.66 6.97 30.96
N ARG A 385 5.17 8.15 31.38
CA ARG A 385 5.41 8.44 32.81
C ARG A 385 4.12 8.63 33.62
N ALA A 386 3.05 9.11 32.98
CA ALA A 386 1.74 9.28 33.60
C ALA A 386 0.63 9.13 32.56
N VAL A 387 -0.36 8.28 32.85
CA VAL A 387 -1.56 8.10 32.01
C VAL A 387 -2.80 8.31 32.87
N ARG A 388 -3.73 9.15 32.41
CA ARG A 388 -5.06 9.30 33.01
C ARG A 388 -6.12 9.09 31.93
N SER A 389 -6.72 7.91 31.86
CA SER A 389 -7.83 7.65 30.94
C SER A 389 -9.16 8.17 31.49
N TRP A 390 -10.06 8.55 30.59
CA TRP A 390 -11.50 8.60 30.83
C TRP A 390 -12.11 7.69 29.76
N THR A 391 -12.59 6.51 30.15
CA THR A 391 -13.24 5.55 29.25
C THR A 391 -14.76 5.67 29.39
N GLY A 392 -15.45 5.83 28.26
CA GLY A 392 -16.91 5.81 28.16
C GLY A 392 -17.40 4.63 27.31
N GLY A 393 -16.71 3.49 27.37
CA GLY A 393 -17.03 2.27 26.63
C GLY A 393 -16.18 1.08 27.11
N GLU A 394 -16.68 -0.13 26.87
CA GLU A 394 -16.09 -1.42 27.27
C GLU A 394 -14.76 -1.67 26.51
N GLY A 395 -13.62 -1.52 27.19
CA GLY A 395 -12.30 -1.81 26.63
C GLY A 395 -11.18 -1.49 27.61
N GLU A 396 -10.33 -2.48 27.91
CA GLU A 396 -9.21 -2.35 28.85
C GLU A 396 -8.11 -1.42 28.32
N VAL A 397 -7.53 -0.63 29.23
CA VAL A 397 -6.39 0.24 28.95
C VAL A 397 -5.09 -0.51 29.29
N VAL A 398 -4.29 -0.83 28.28
CA VAL A 398 -2.95 -1.42 28.50
C VAL A 398 -1.94 -0.30 28.79
N GLY A 399 -1.58 -0.11 30.06
CA GLY A 399 -0.49 0.79 30.48
C GLY A 399 -0.32 0.86 32.01
N ARG A 400 0.92 0.84 32.51
CA ARG A 400 1.24 0.91 33.96
C ARG A 400 0.57 2.12 34.62
N VAL A 401 -0.45 1.86 35.44
CA VAL A 401 -1.08 2.84 36.32
C VAL A 401 -0.13 3.14 37.48
N GLY A 402 0.63 4.24 37.38
CA GLY A 402 1.39 4.76 38.51
C GLY A 402 0.44 5.30 39.58
N ARG A 403 0.16 4.49 40.60
CA ARG A 403 -0.42 4.95 41.88
C ARG A 403 0.57 5.89 42.58
N CYS A 404 0.06 6.95 43.21
CA CYS A 404 0.60 7.55 44.44
C CYS A 404 -0.36 8.62 44.97
N PRO A 405 -0.33 8.92 46.28
CA PRO A 405 -1.32 8.49 47.26
C PRO A 405 -2.36 9.58 47.59
N ASN A 406 -3.46 9.15 48.18
CA ASN A 406 -4.40 10.02 48.89
C ASN A 406 -3.62 10.93 49.85
N LYS A 407 -3.82 12.25 49.73
CA LYS A 407 -3.67 13.17 50.86
C LYS A 407 -5.02 13.83 51.14
N VAL A 408 -5.38 13.67 52.40
CA VAL A 408 -6.58 14.04 53.15
C VAL A 408 -6.61 15.54 53.47
N GLY A 409 -7.81 16.07 53.69
CA GLY A 409 -8.11 17.22 54.57
C GLY A 409 -8.64 18.44 53.81
N LYS A 410 -9.79 19.05 54.16
CA LYS A 410 -10.71 18.91 55.29
C LYS A 410 -12.14 19.06 54.77
#